data_AF-Q83WJ1-F1
#
_entry.id   AF-Q83WJ1-F1
#
_cell.length_a   1.000
_cell.length_b   1.000
_cell.length_c   1.000
_cell.angle_alpha   90.00
_cell.angle_beta   90.00
_cell.angle_gamma   90.00
#
_symmetry.space_group_name_H-M   'P 1'
#
loop_
_entity.id
_entity.type
_entity.pdbx_description
1 polymer ?
#
loop_
_entity_poly.entity_id
_entity_poly.type
_entity_poly.pdbx_seq_one_letter_code
_entity_poly.pdbx_strand_id
1 'polypeptide(L)'
;AQMVKEVASKTTDDAGDGTTTATVLAQAICTGVGLKLVAAGANPMAMKRGIDKAVDAVVADLEKLTKPTRDLEEIAQVGTISANNDSAIGNLIAEAFGNVNKEGVVTIEEATGIETSVDVVEGMQFERGYLSPYFATIPQNTEASLLHPIFLFTEKKSPNMKDMVPFLEAFEPGTALVIIAEDVVCLATTILVDQAPRGTLSMVAVKAPGFGDRRTEMLKDIAILTGGQVIREDIGLNLDTITLDMLFTTKMVTHTKHHPLKVKSGGKNVAIVSSMAQILERMEISSTNYDEAKLAARLTKFTGGAQVTHVGAASEVVMMVSKA
;
A
#
# COMPACT_ATOMS: atom_id res chain seq x y z
N ALA A 1 16.11 15.55 -20.26
CA ALA A 1 15.34 14.28 -20.34
C ALA A 1 15.14 13.66 -18.96
N GLN A 2 16.19 13.19 -18.26
CA GLN A 2 16.04 12.52 -16.95
C GLN A 2 15.31 13.38 -15.90
N MET A 3 15.60 14.69 -15.81
CA MET A 3 14.90 15.58 -14.87
C MET A 3 13.39 15.71 -15.14
N VAL A 4 12.96 15.69 -16.41
CA VAL A 4 11.53 15.77 -16.76
C VAL A 4 10.85 14.42 -16.51
N LYS A 5 11.57 13.32 -16.73
CA LYS A 5 11.10 11.98 -16.37
C LYS A 5 10.84 11.86 -14.87
N GLU A 6 11.66 12.48 -14.03
CA GLU A 6 11.45 12.52 -12.58
C GLU A 6 10.18 13.29 -12.20
N VAL A 7 9.87 14.39 -12.89
CA VAL A 7 8.62 15.13 -12.70
C VAL A 7 7.42 14.25 -13.02
N ALA A 8 7.43 13.61 -14.19
CA ALA A 8 6.34 12.72 -14.60
C ALA A 8 6.16 11.54 -13.64
N SER A 9 7.25 10.91 -13.21
CA SER A 9 7.20 9.79 -12.26
C SER A 9 6.59 10.20 -10.92
N LYS A 10 7.00 11.36 -10.38
CA LYS A 10 6.43 11.87 -9.12
C LYS A 10 4.94 12.18 -9.25
N THR A 11 4.50 12.70 -10.41
CA THR A 11 3.07 12.92 -10.66
C THR A 11 2.28 11.61 -10.65
N THR A 12 2.82 10.53 -11.22
CA THR A 12 2.18 9.20 -11.11
C THR A 12 2.13 8.71 -9.68
N ASP A 13 3.21 8.87 -8.91
CA ASP A 13 3.29 8.39 -7.54
C ASP A 13 2.26 9.11 -6.63
N ASP A 14 2.03 10.41 -6.86
CA ASP A 14 1.13 11.22 -6.03
C ASP A 14 -0.34 11.19 -6.50
N ALA A 15 -0.57 11.21 -7.82
CA ALA A 15 -1.91 11.40 -8.41
C ALA A 15 -2.44 10.18 -9.19
N GLY A 16 -1.58 9.20 -9.52
CA GLY A 16 -1.96 8.00 -10.29
C GLY A 16 -2.15 8.19 -11.80
N ASP A 17 -2.26 9.44 -12.29
CA ASP A 17 -2.38 9.80 -13.71
C ASP A 17 -1.76 11.18 -13.99
N GLY A 18 -1.64 11.57 -15.26
CA GLY A 18 -1.26 12.93 -15.68
C GLY A 18 0.20 13.08 -16.12
N THR A 19 0.93 11.99 -16.33
CA THR A 19 2.34 12.01 -16.77
C THR A 19 2.56 12.80 -18.05
N THR A 20 1.67 12.62 -19.03
CA THR A 20 1.70 13.33 -20.30
C THR A 20 1.48 14.83 -20.10
N THR A 21 0.47 15.21 -19.31
CA THR A 21 0.16 16.60 -19.00
C THR A 21 1.32 17.28 -18.24
N ALA A 22 1.88 16.61 -17.23
CA ALA A 22 3.02 17.10 -16.47
C ALA A 22 4.25 17.32 -17.38
N THR A 23 4.50 16.40 -18.31
CA THR A 23 5.61 16.49 -19.26
C THR A 23 5.44 17.67 -20.22
N VAL A 24 4.24 17.87 -20.77
CA VAL A 24 3.94 18.98 -21.68
C VAL A 24 4.04 20.33 -20.96
N LEU A 25 3.51 20.44 -19.74
CA LEU A 25 3.60 21.65 -18.94
C LEU A 25 5.05 21.97 -18.56
N ALA A 26 5.82 20.97 -18.13
CA ALA A 26 7.25 21.14 -17.83
C ALA A 26 8.03 21.60 -19.06
N GLN A 27 7.73 21.04 -20.23
CA GLN A 27 8.34 21.48 -21.49
C GLN A 27 7.98 22.92 -21.83
N ALA A 28 6.70 23.30 -21.72
CA ALA A 28 6.20 24.64 -22.03
C ALA A 28 6.84 25.70 -21.12
N ILE A 29 6.88 25.45 -19.81
CA ILE A 29 7.43 26.38 -18.83
C ILE A 29 8.95 26.49 -18.99
N CYS A 30 9.67 25.36 -19.02
CA CYS A 30 11.13 25.39 -19.07
C CYS A 30 11.66 25.79 -20.45
N THR A 31 11.26 25.07 -21.50
CA THR A 31 11.86 25.21 -22.84
C THR A 31 11.09 26.18 -23.73
N GLY A 32 9.76 26.20 -23.60
CA GLY A 32 8.90 27.06 -24.41
C GLY A 32 9.14 28.55 -24.15
N VAL A 33 9.24 28.93 -22.86
CA VAL A 33 9.29 30.33 -22.42
C VAL A 33 10.47 30.62 -21.49
N GLY A 34 10.70 29.81 -20.45
CA GLY A 34 11.66 30.08 -19.39
C GLY A 34 13.09 30.29 -19.89
N LEU A 35 13.63 29.32 -20.64
CA LEU A 35 15.00 29.41 -21.17
C LEU A 35 15.19 30.58 -22.15
N LYS A 36 14.15 30.95 -22.92
CA LYS A 36 14.21 32.10 -23.83
C LYS A 36 14.30 33.42 -23.07
N LEU A 37 13.54 33.57 -21.99
CA LEU A 37 13.59 34.76 -21.14
C LEU A 37 14.91 34.86 -20.37
N VAL A 38 15.46 33.75 -19.89
CA VAL A 38 16.80 33.73 -19.28
C VAL A 38 17.86 34.17 -20.30
N ALA A 39 17.81 33.64 -21.53
CA ALA A 39 18.73 34.02 -22.60
C ALA A 39 18.60 35.50 -22.99
N ALA A 40 17.40 36.09 -22.83
CA ALA A 40 17.15 37.52 -23.01
C ALA A 40 17.62 38.40 -21.82
N GLY A 41 18.24 37.80 -20.80
CA GLY A 41 18.81 38.52 -19.64
C GLY A 41 17.88 38.67 -18.44
N ALA A 42 16.72 38.00 -18.43
CA ALA A 42 15.83 38.02 -17.27
C ALA A 42 16.43 37.27 -16.08
N ASN A 43 16.22 37.79 -14.86
CA ASN A 43 16.75 37.18 -13.63
C ASN A 43 16.05 35.83 -13.36
N PRO A 44 16.77 34.69 -13.38
CA PRO A 44 16.17 33.37 -13.21
C PRO A 44 15.47 33.17 -11.85
N MET A 45 16.02 33.75 -10.79
CA MET A 45 15.47 33.62 -9.44
C MET A 45 14.18 34.43 -9.28
N ALA A 46 14.10 35.59 -9.93
CA ALA A 46 12.86 36.38 -9.94
C ALA A 46 11.76 35.68 -10.75
N MET A 47 12.12 35.09 -11.90
CA MET A 47 11.18 34.31 -12.70
C MET A 47 10.66 33.09 -11.97
N LYS A 48 11.54 32.32 -11.29
CA LYS A 48 11.10 31.21 -10.45
C LYS A 48 10.07 31.65 -9.42
N ARG A 49 10.36 32.70 -8.64
CA ARG A 49 9.40 33.22 -7.65
C ARG A 49 8.08 33.67 -8.26
N GLY A 50 8.11 34.21 -9.48
CA GLY A 50 6.90 34.59 -10.22
C GLY A 50 6.08 33.37 -10.65
N ILE A 51 6.74 32.33 -11.16
CA ILE A 51 6.12 31.05 -11.53
C ILE A 51 5.50 30.39 -10.30
N ASP A 52 6.24 30.28 -9.20
CA ASP A 52 5.77 29.67 -7.95
C ASP A 52 4.48 30.37 -7.46
N LYS A 53 4.47 31.72 -7.42
CA LYS A 53 3.27 32.49 -7.06
C LYS A 53 2.09 32.30 -8.00
N ALA A 54 2.36 32.17 -9.30
CA ALA A 54 1.31 31.93 -10.29
C ALA A 54 0.71 30.53 -10.12
N VAL A 55 1.56 29.53 -9.84
CA VAL A 55 1.11 28.17 -9.53
C VAL A 55 0.25 28.15 -8.27
N ASP A 56 0.69 28.81 -7.19
CA ASP A 56 -0.10 28.88 -5.94
C ASP A 56 -1.49 29.48 -6.17
N ALA A 57 -1.58 30.57 -6.96
CA ALA A 57 -2.84 31.19 -7.30
C ALA A 57 -3.73 30.29 -8.15
N VAL A 58 -3.15 29.60 -9.15
CA VAL A 58 -3.89 28.66 -10.00
C VAL A 58 -4.41 27.47 -9.21
N VAL A 59 -3.61 26.92 -8.29
CA VAL A 59 -4.03 25.81 -7.42
C VAL A 59 -5.21 26.24 -6.55
N ALA A 60 -5.13 27.43 -5.93
CA ALA A 60 -6.22 27.96 -5.10
C ALA A 60 -7.51 28.21 -5.89
N ASP A 61 -7.41 28.56 -7.18
CA ASP A 61 -8.59 28.72 -8.05
C ASP A 61 -9.12 27.38 -8.56
N LEU A 62 -8.24 26.41 -8.83
CA LEU A 62 -8.65 25.04 -9.18
C LEU A 62 -9.43 24.38 -8.05
N GLU A 63 -9.02 24.57 -6.79
CA GLU A 63 -9.75 24.07 -5.62
C GLU A 63 -11.20 24.59 -5.56
N LYS A 64 -11.45 25.83 -5.99
CA LYS A 64 -12.80 26.41 -6.05
C LYS A 64 -13.64 25.87 -7.20
N LEU A 65 -12.99 25.41 -8.26
CA LEU A 65 -13.65 24.82 -9.43
C LEU A 65 -13.92 23.32 -9.26
N THR A 66 -13.33 22.69 -8.24
CA THR A 66 -13.52 21.27 -7.92
C THR A 66 -14.99 20.95 -7.70
N LYS A 67 -15.49 19.97 -8.46
CA LYS A 67 -16.82 19.40 -8.27
C LYS A 67 -16.67 18.04 -7.59
N PRO A 68 -17.22 17.83 -6.39
CA PRO A 68 -17.13 16.54 -5.73
C PRO A 68 -18.00 15.52 -6.46
N THR A 69 -17.40 14.41 -6.90
CA THR A 69 -18.14 13.30 -7.49
C THR A 69 -18.96 12.60 -6.41
N ARG A 70 -20.28 12.53 -6.60
CA ARG A 70 -21.19 11.93 -5.62
C ARG A 70 -21.87 10.68 -6.13
N ASP A 71 -22.04 10.59 -7.45
CA ASP A 71 -22.84 9.55 -8.07
C ASP A 71 -21.96 8.47 -8.69
N LEU A 72 -22.41 7.23 -8.63
CA LEU A 72 -21.74 6.07 -9.24
C LEU A 72 -21.56 6.26 -10.75
N GLU A 73 -22.48 6.96 -11.42
CA GLU A 73 -22.37 7.31 -12.84
C GLU A 73 -21.20 8.25 -13.13
N GLU A 74 -20.94 9.24 -12.26
CA GLU A 74 -19.80 10.14 -12.40
C GLU A 74 -18.48 9.37 -12.19
N ILE A 75 -18.45 8.45 -11.22
CA ILE A 75 -17.30 7.56 -10.99
C ILE A 75 -17.04 6.68 -12.22
N ALA A 76 -18.09 6.11 -12.82
CA ALA A 76 -17.98 5.31 -14.03
C ALA A 76 -17.46 6.14 -15.21
N GLN A 77 -17.91 7.38 -15.36
CA GLN A 77 -17.44 8.29 -16.41
C GLN A 77 -15.95 8.63 -16.25
N VAL A 78 -15.53 8.98 -15.03
CA VAL A 78 -14.11 9.25 -14.73
C VAL A 78 -13.27 8.00 -15.00
N GLY A 79 -13.69 6.84 -14.51
CA GLY A 79 -13.02 5.57 -14.74
C GLY A 79 -12.92 5.21 -16.22
N THR A 80 -13.98 5.46 -17.00
CA THR A 80 -14.00 5.23 -18.45
C THR A 80 -12.97 6.10 -19.17
N ILE A 81 -12.90 7.39 -18.84
CA ILE A 81 -11.94 8.32 -19.46
C ILE A 81 -10.51 7.92 -19.11
N SER A 82 -10.25 7.57 -17.84
CA SER A 82 -8.94 7.09 -17.38
C SER A 82 -8.55 5.75 -18.02
N ALA A 83 -9.50 4.86 -18.28
CA ALA A 83 -9.31 3.60 -18.99
C ALA A 83 -9.33 3.75 -20.53
N ASN A 84 -8.92 4.92 -21.06
CA ASN A 84 -8.84 5.19 -22.50
C ASN A 84 -10.17 4.99 -23.26
N ASN A 85 -11.28 5.42 -22.65
CA ASN A 85 -12.66 5.27 -23.12
C ASN A 85 -13.20 3.83 -23.12
N ASP A 86 -12.66 2.96 -22.28
CA ASP A 86 -13.24 1.64 -22.04
C ASP A 86 -14.37 1.71 -21.00
N SER A 87 -15.61 1.61 -21.47
CA SER A 87 -16.80 1.66 -20.62
C SER A 87 -17.01 0.38 -19.80
N ALA A 88 -16.47 -0.77 -20.23
CA ALA A 88 -16.56 -2.00 -19.45
C ALA A 88 -15.71 -1.87 -18.18
N ILE A 89 -14.48 -1.37 -18.31
CA ILE A 89 -13.59 -1.10 -17.18
C ILE A 89 -14.16 -0.01 -16.28
N GLY A 90 -14.67 1.09 -16.85
CA GLY A 90 -15.30 2.16 -16.07
C GLY A 90 -16.50 1.69 -15.22
N ASN A 91 -17.35 0.84 -15.78
CA ASN A 91 -18.50 0.27 -15.05
C ASN A 91 -18.05 -0.71 -13.96
N LEU A 92 -17.03 -1.54 -14.22
CA LEU A 92 -16.45 -2.44 -13.21
C LEU A 92 -15.84 -1.67 -12.03
N ILE A 93 -15.15 -0.57 -12.31
CA ILE A 93 -14.63 0.33 -11.27
C ILE A 93 -15.78 0.91 -10.46
N ALA A 94 -16.84 1.40 -11.10
CA ALA A 94 -18.00 1.92 -10.38
C ALA A 94 -18.71 0.86 -9.53
N GLU A 95 -18.85 -0.37 -10.03
CA GLU A 95 -19.39 -1.49 -9.26
C GLU A 95 -18.50 -1.83 -8.06
N ALA A 96 -17.18 -1.78 -8.23
CA ALA A 96 -16.24 -1.96 -7.12
C ALA A 96 -16.42 -0.86 -6.06
N PHE A 97 -16.39 0.41 -6.46
CA PHE A 97 -16.60 1.56 -5.56
C PHE A 97 -18.01 1.64 -4.95
N GLY A 98 -19.02 1.01 -5.55
CA GLY A 98 -20.37 0.93 -4.99
C GLY A 98 -20.51 -0.11 -3.88
N ASN A 99 -19.73 -1.19 -3.97
CA ASN A 99 -19.72 -2.28 -2.98
C ASN A 99 -18.81 -1.96 -1.78
N VAL A 100 -17.91 -1.00 -1.93
CA VAL A 100 -16.93 -0.59 -0.93
C VAL A 100 -17.30 0.81 -0.43
N ASN A 101 -17.22 1.06 0.88
CA ASN A 101 -17.43 2.42 1.41
C ASN A 101 -16.41 3.39 0.81
N LYS A 102 -16.68 4.71 0.80
CA LYS A 102 -15.81 5.75 0.20
C LYS A 102 -14.32 5.72 0.57
N GLU A 103 -13.96 5.03 1.65
CA GLU A 103 -12.58 4.91 2.17
C GLU A 103 -11.98 3.50 2.00
N GLY A 104 -12.68 2.55 1.37
CA GLY A 104 -12.17 1.20 1.21
C GLY A 104 -11.29 1.04 -0.03
N VAL A 105 -10.60 -0.10 -0.08
CA VAL A 105 -9.47 -0.31 -0.99
C VAL A 105 -9.87 -1.31 -2.07
N VAL A 106 -9.67 -0.95 -3.32
CA VAL A 106 -9.82 -1.86 -4.48
C VAL A 106 -8.44 -2.37 -4.88
N THR A 107 -8.31 -3.68 -5.08
CA THR A 107 -7.10 -4.35 -5.53
C THR A 107 -7.39 -5.14 -6.80
N ILE A 108 -6.51 -5.05 -7.79
CA ILE A 108 -6.66 -5.75 -9.06
C ILE A 108 -5.77 -6.99 -9.04
N GLU A 109 -6.36 -8.15 -9.30
CA GLU A 109 -5.69 -9.44 -9.42
C GLU A 109 -5.89 -10.04 -10.82
N GLU A 110 -5.00 -10.92 -11.23
CA GLU A 110 -5.12 -11.65 -12.49
C GLU A 110 -6.13 -12.79 -12.31
N ALA A 111 -7.12 -12.87 -13.20
CA ALA A 111 -8.04 -13.99 -13.20
C ALA A 111 -7.41 -15.19 -13.90
N THR A 112 -7.74 -16.40 -13.45
CA THR A 112 -7.39 -17.63 -14.17
C THR A 112 -8.30 -17.90 -15.38
N GLY A 113 -9.37 -17.12 -15.53
CA GLY A 113 -10.38 -17.25 -16.58
C GLY A 113 -10.45 -16.02 -17.50
N ILE A 114 -11.35 -16.10 -18.49
CA ILE A 114 -11.61 -15.01 -19.44
C ILE A 114 -12.51 -13.93 -18.83
N GLU A 115 -13.36 -14.31 -17.87
CA GLU A 115 -14.32 -13.41 -17.25
C GLU A 115 -13.67 -12.57 -16.14
N THR A 116 -14.05 -11.30 -16.09
CA THR A 116 -13.67 -10.39 -15.00
C THR A 116 -14.70 -10.51 -13.89
N SER A 117 -14.25 -10.84 -12.68
CA SER A 117 -15.11 -10.96 -11.49
C SER A 117 -14.72 -9.94 -10.42
N VAL A 118 -15.69 -9.57 -9.60
CA VAL A 118 -15.50 -8.64 -8.50
C VAL A 118 -15.86 -9.37 -7.20
N ASP A 119 -14.85 -9.64 -6.37
CA ASP A 119 -15.01 -10.35 -5.10
C ASP A 119 -14.71 -9.41 -3.93
N VAL A 120 -15.69 -9.23 -3.03
CA VAL A 120 -15.46 -8.52 -1.78
C VAL A 120 -14.74 -9.45 -0.83
N VAL A 121 -13.49 -9.12 -0.50
CA VAL A 121 -12.74 -9.86 0.51
C VAL A 121 -12.49 -8.96 1.71
N GLU A 122 -12.55 -9.54 2.90
CA GLU A 122 -12.09 -8.85 4.09
C GLU A 122 -10.56 -8.76 4.03
N GLY A 123 -10.02 -7.56 4.13
CA GLY A 123 -8.58 -7.31 4.08
C GLY A 123 -8.26 -5.91 4.58
N MET A 124 -6.99 -5.67 4.88
CA MET A 124 -6.53 -4.39 5.41
C MET A 124 -5.26 -3.93 4.70
N GLN A 125 -5.13 -2.61 4.60
CA GLN A 125 -4.02 -1.94 3.94
C GLN A 125 -3.26 -1.04 4.94
N PHE A 126 -1.92 -1.13 4.97
CA PHE A 126 -1.08 -0.36 5.90
C PHE A 126 0.03 0.42 5.21
N GLU A 127 0.09 1.74 5.41
CA GLU A 127 1.00 2.72 4.76
C GLU A 127 2.49 2.59 5.14
N ARG A 128 3.04 1.38 5.00
CA ARG A 128 4.46 1.09 5.21
C ARG A 128 4.91 0.16 4.11
N GLY A 129 5.90 0.60 3.32
CA GLY A 129 6.57 -0.17 2.28
C GLY A 129 7.62 -1.14 2.83
N TYR A 130 8.10 -2.04 1.96
CA TYR A 130 9.17 -2.96 2.31
C TYR A 130 10.48 -2.21 2.52
N LEU A 131 11.35 -2.78 3.36
CA LEU A 131 12.61 -2.16 3.73
C LEU A 131 13.65 -2.13 2.60
N SER A 132 13.60 -3.10 1.69
CA SER A 132 14.61 -3.30 0.66
C SER A 132 13.98 -3.72 -0.67
N PRO A 133 14.33 -3.08 -1.81
CA PRO A 133 13.90 -3.51 -3.14
C PRO A 133 14.29 -4.94 -3.51
N TYR A 134 15.30 -5.50 -2.84
CA TYR A 134 15.71 -6.88 -3.04
C TYR A 134 14.66 -7.91 -2.60
N PHE A 135 13.61 -7.50 -1.88
CA PHE A 135 12.47 -8.35 -1.55
C PHE A 135 11.42 -8.43 -2.67
N ALA A 136 11.60 -7.72 -3.78
CA ALA A 136 10.66 -7.76 -4.90
C ALA A 136 10.71 -9.11 -5.62
N THR A 137 9.61 -9.86 -5.55
CA THR A 137 9.41 -11.12 -6.29
C THR A 137 9.19 -10.86 -7.79
N ILE A 138 8.59 -9.72 -8.14
CA ILE A 138 8.29 -9.28 -9.50
C ILE A 138 9.17 -8.06 -9.84
N PRO A 139 10.32 -8.26 -10.53
CA PRO A 139 11.27 -7.18 -10.79
C PRO A 139 10.71 -6.05 -11.67
N GLN A 140 9.75 -6.37 -12.55
CA GLN A 140 9.16 -5.43 -13.50
C GLN A 140 8.40 -4.31 -12.81
N ASN A 141 7.60 -4.65 -11.80
CA ASN A 141 6.76 -3.70 -11.04
C ASN A 141 7.39 -3.33 -9.69
N THR A 142 8.58 -3.84 -9.36
CA THR A 142 9.19 -3.73 -8.02
C THR A 142 8.22 -4.13 -6.91
N GLU A 143 7.48 -5.20 -7.15
CA GLU A 143 6.38 -5.68 -6.32
C GLU A 143 6.76 -7.03 -5.71
N ALA A 144 6.48 -7.20 -4.42
CA ALA A 144 6.59 -8.46 -3.72
C ALA A 144 5.19 -9.06 -3.58
N SER A 145 4.92 -10.08 -4.39
CA SER A 145 3.73 -10.92 -4.26
C SER A 145 4.15 -12.24 -3.62
N LEU A 146 3.55 -12.54 -2.46
CA LEU A 146 3.79 -13.75 -1.70
C LEU A 146 2.47 -14.52 -1.57
N LEU A 147 2.49 -15.77 -2.02
CA LEU A 147 1.38 -16.72 -1.85
C LEU A 147 1.57 -17.48 -0.54
N HIS A 148 0.49 -17.64 0.22
CA HIS A 148 0.51 -18.32 1.52
C HIS A 148 1.63 -17.88 2.49
N PRO A 149 1.83 -16.55 2.73
CA PRO A 149 2.87 -16.11 3.61
C PRO A 149 2.53 -16.35 5.07
N ILE A 150 3.54 -16.79 5.80
CA ILE A 150 3.56 -16.86 7.26
C ILE A 150 3.91 -15.48 7.81
N PHE A 151 3.19 -15.01 8.82
CA PHE A 151 3.46 -13.71 9.45
C PHE A 151 4.17 -13.81 10.78
N LEU A 152 5.21 -12.99 10.93
CA LEU A 152 5.91 -12.74 12.18
C LEU A 152 5.67 -11.30 12.63
N PHE A 153 4.98 -11.12 13.76
CA PHE A 153 4.71 -9.81 14.36
C PHE A 153 5.56 -9.61 15.61
N THR A 154 6.50 -8.65 15.59
CA THR A 154 7.35 -8.36 16.74
C THR A 154 7.38 -6.87 17.07
N GLU A 155 7.42 -6.54 18.37
CA GLU A 155 7.59 -5.17 18.82
C GLU A 155 9.07 -4.74 18.90
N LYS A 156 10.03 -5.67 18.72
CA LYS A 156 11.46 -5.37 18.82
C LYS A 156 11.99 -4.60 17.60
N LYS A 157 13.01 -3.77 17.84
CA LYS A 157 13.82 -3.06 16.81
C LYS A 157 14.71 -3.95 15.95
N SER A 158 14.84 -5.22 16.33
CA SER A 158 15.50 -6.28 15.58
C SER A 158 15.28 -7.57 16.33
N PRO A 159 14.86 -8.65 15.66
CA PRO A 159 15.13 -9.97 16.18
C PRO A 159 16.67 -10.16 16.28
N ASN A 160 17.17 -10.78 17.35
CA ASN A 160 18.61 -11.00 17.52
C ASN A 160 19.12 -11.92 16.41
N MET A 161 20.27 -11.61 15.81
CA MET A 161 20.82 -12.40 14.69
C MET A 161 21.02 -13.89 15.03
N LYS A 162 21.39 -14.20 16.28
CA LYS A 162 21.59 -15.58 16.76
C LYS A 162 20.28 -16.39 16.82
N ASP A 163 19.17 -15.71 17.02
CA ASP A 163 17.86 -16.31 17.22
C ASP A 163 17.11 -16.39 15.88
N MET A 164 17.44 -15.48 14.95
CA MET A 164 16.88 -15.47 13.59
C MET A 164 17.32 -16.66 12.74
N VAL A 165 18.61 -17.03 12.77
CA VAL A 165 19.13 -18.09 11.88
C VAL A 165 18.44 -19.44 12.18
N PRO A 166 18.37 -19.92 13.44
CA PRO A 166 17.64 -21.16 13.75
C PRO A 166 16.16 -21.07 13.45
N PHE A 167 15.55 -19.88 13.64
CA PHE A 167 14.14 -19.65 13.29
C PHE A 167 13.91 -19.79 11.78
N LEU A 168 14.78 -19.21 10.94
CA LEU A 168 14.67 -19.31 9.48
C LEU A 168 14.93 -20.74 8.99
N GLU A 169 15.86 -21.47 9.61
CA GLU A 169 16.13 -22.87 9.28
C GLU A 169 14.99 -23.83 9.64
N ALA A 170 14.08 -23.44 10.55
CA ALA A 170 12.92 -24.23 10.92
C ALA A 170 11.83 -24.28 9.84
N PHE A 171 11.89 -23.41 8.82
CA PHE A 171 10.92 -23.38 7.73
C PHE A 171 11.34 -24.26 6.57
N GLU A 172 10.36 -24.90 5.93
CA GLU A 172 10.61 -25.68 4.73
C GLU A 172 11.01 -24.78 3.54
N PRO A 173 11.88 -25.26 2.65
CA PRO A 173 12.24 -24.53 1.44
C PRO A 173 11.00 -24.18 0.60
N GLY A 174 10.92 -22.92 0.15
CA GLY A 174 9.78 -22.42 -0.62
C GLY A 174 8.68 -21.75 0.21
N THR A 175 8.83 -21.73 1.54
CA THR A 175 7.92 -21.00 2.42
C THR A 175 8.08 -19.50 2.24
N ALA A 176 6.95 -18.78 2.19
CA ALA A 176 6.94 -17.32 2.19
C ALA A 176 6.79 -16.77 3.61
N LEU A 177 7.60 -15.76 3.99
CA LEU A 177 7.60 -15.16 5.33
C LEU A 177 7.50 -13.64 5.26
N VAL A 178 6.57 -13.06 6.01
CA VAL A 178 6.40 -11.62 6.18
C VAL A 178 6.74 -11.24 7.61
N ILE A 179 7.76 -10.39 7.78
CA ILE A 179 8.21 -9.90 9.08
C ILE A 179 7.73 -8.45 9.24
N ILE A 180 6.95 -8.20 10.30
CA ILE A 180 6.56 -6.85 10.70
C ILE A 180 7.17 -6.54 12.07
N ALA A 181 8.11 -5.60 12.08
CA ALA A 181 8.89 -5.22 13.26
C ALA A 181 8.92 -3.69 13.46
N GLU A 182 9.25 -3.20 14.66
CA GLU A 182 9.47 -1.76 14.87
C GLU A 182 10.52 -1.21 13.90
N ASP A 183 11.63 -1.92 13.80
CA ASP A 183 12.69 -1.65 12.85
C ASP A 183 13.38 -2.98 12.53
N VAL A 184 14.10 -3.02 11.42
CA VAL A 184 15.01 -4.12 11.11
C VAL A 184 16.34 -3.50 10.75
N VAL A 185 17.33 -3.75 11.60
CA VAL A 185 18.67 -3.17 11.46
C VAL A 185 19.32 -3.67 10.16
N CYS A 186 20.12 -2.81 9.52
CA CYS A 186 20.77 -3.06 8.23
C CYS A 186 21.48 -4.44 8.14
N LEU A 187 22.14 -4.89 9.21
CA LEU A 187 22.78 -6.21 9.27
C LEU A 187 21.79 -7.38 9.16
N ALA A 188 20.65 -7.30 9.84
CA ALA A 188 19.58 -8.30 9.73
C ALA A 188 18.95 -8.26 8.33
N THR A 189 18.74 -7.06 7.77
CA THR A 189 18.25 -6.91 6.40
C THR A 189 19.20 -7.53 5.37
N THR A 190 20.53 -7.37 5.53
CA THR A 190 21.50 -7.99 4.61
C THR A 190 21.44 -9.51 4.63
N ILE A 191 21.28 -10.12 5.80
CA ILE A 191 21.14 -11.59 5.93
C ILE A 191 19.82 -12.05 5.29
N LEU A 192 18.72 -11.34 5.56
CA LEU A 192 17.42 -11.63 4.94
C LEU A 192 17.48 -11.51 3.42
N VAL A 193 18.17 -10.49 2.91
CA VAL A 193 18.36 -10.26 1.48
C VAL A 193 19.28 -11.31 0.85
N ASP A 194 20.30 -11.82 1.56
CA ASP A 194 21.18 -12.87 1.02
C ASP A 194 20.47 -14.24 0.91
N GLN A 195 19.46 -14.47 1.74
CA GLN A 195 18.65 -15.70 1.72
C GLN A 195 17.52 -15.67 0.68
N ALA A 196 16.98 -14.48 0.36
CA ALA A 196 15.88 -14.32 -0.60
C ALA A 196 16.17 -14.86 -2.03
N PRO A 197 17.32 -14.58 -2.68
CA PRO A 197 17.61 -15.03 -4.04
C PRO A 197 18.11 -16.49 -4.11
N ARG A 198 18.45 -17.12 -2.98
CA ARG A 198 18.92 -18.53 -2.95
C ARG A 198 17.78 -19.55 -3.09
N GLY A 199 16.53 -19.10 -3.18
CA GLY A 199 15.35 -19.93 -3.41
C GLY A 199 14.89 -20.75 -2.20
N THR A 200 15.53 -20.57 -1.03
CA THR A 200 15.17 -21.29 0.19
C THR A 200 13.93 -20.67 0.85
N LEU A 201 13.82 -19.34 0.92
CA LEU A 201 12.68 -18.64 1.54
C LEU A 201 12.38 -17.33 0.81
N SER A 202 11.11 -17.09 0.48
CA SER A 202 10.65 -15.82 -0.07
C SER A 202 10.24 -14.89 1.07
N MET A 203 11.02 -13.85 1.34
CA MET A 203 10.84 -13.03 2.54
C MET A 203 10.58 -11.56 2.23
N VAL A 204 9.72 -10.94 3.03
CA VAL A 204 9.46 -9.49 2.98
C VAL A 204 9.50 -8.94 4.41
N ALA A 205 10.30 -7.91 4.63
CA ALA A 205 10.36 -7.21 5.92
C ALA A 205 9.78 -5.80 5.80
N VAL A 206 8.86 -5.47 6.71
CA VAL A 206 8.10 -4.22 6.74
C VAL A 206 8.18 -3.58 8.12
N LYS A 207 8.24 -2.25 8.18
CA LYS A 207 8.14 -1.54 9.47
C LYS A 207 6.70 -1.54 9.97
N ALA A 208 6.53 -1.75 11.27
CA ALA A 208 5.24 -1.62 11.92
C ALA A 208 4.70 -0.18 11.76
N PRO A 209 3.38 -0.01 11.52
CA PRO A 209 2.77 1.31 11.43
C PRO A 209 2.63 1.96 12.82
N GLY A 210 2.65 3.30 12.86
CA GLY A 210 2.54 4.06 14.10
C GLY A 210 3.84 4.14 14.93
N PHE A 211 3.72 4.65 16.15
CA PHE A 211 4.81 4.81 17.12
C PHE A 211 4.29 4.66 18.56
N GLY A 212 5.16 4.27 19.49
CA GLY A 212 4.80 4.08 20.90
C GLY A 212 3.66 3.08 21.10
N ASP A 213 2.76 3.35 22.05
CA ASP A 213 1.62 2.47 22.39
C ASP A 213 0.70 2.22 21.20
N ARG A 214 0.60 3.19 20.29
CA ARG A 214 -0.24 3.07 19.08
C ARG A 214 0.29 2.01 18.14
N ARG A 215 1.61 1.83 18.07
CA ARG A 215 2.21 0.76 17.27
C ARG A 215 1.83 -0.61 17.82
N THR A 216 1.87 -0.79 19.13
CA THR A 216 1.44 -2.02 19.80
C THR A 216 -0.02 -2.33 19.50
N GLU A 217 -0.89 -1.32 19.55
CA GLU A 217 -2.30 -1.49 19.22
C GLU A 217 -2.53 -1.82 17.75
N MET A 218 -1.87 -1.14 16.82
CA MET A 218 -1.98 -1.42 15.39
C MET A 218 -1.37 -2.79 15.02
N LEU A 219 -0.29 -3.21 15.67
CA LEU A 219 0.28 -4.55 15.50
C LEU A 219 -0.67 -5.64 15.97
N LYS A 220 -1.38 -5.41 17.08
CA LYS A 220 -2.43 -6.33 17.57
C LYS A 220 -3.56 -6.43 16.55
N ASP A 221 -3.98 -5.33 15.94
CA ASP A 221 -5.01 -5.36 14.90
C ASP A 221 -4.60 -6.20 13.70
N ILE A 222 -3.38 -5.99 13.20
CA ILE A 222 -2.84 -6.77 12.08
C ILE A 222 -2.79 -8.25 12.46
N ALA A 223 -2.32 -8.55 13.66
CA ALA A 223 -2.25 -9.92 14.16
C ALA A 223 -3.65 -10.56 14.26
N ILE A 224 -4.66 -9.85 14.76
CA ILE A 224 -6.04 -10.36 14.86
C ILE A 224 -6.66 -10.60 13.47
N LEU A 225 -6.43 -9.70 12.52
CA LEU A 225 -6.96 -9.81 11.16
C LEU A 225 -6.31 -10.96 10.38
N THR A 226 -5.01 -11.14 10.58
CA THR A 226 -4.31 -12.28 10.02
C THR A 226 -4.60 -13.56 10.75
N GLY A 227 -4.97 -13.53 12.04
CA GLY A 227 -5.14 -14.72 12.89
C GLY A 227 -3.88 -15.11 13.68
N GLY A 228 -2.83 -14.29 13.63
CA GLY A 228 -1.57 -14.50 14.35
C GLY A 228 -1.51 -13.85 15.73
N GLN A 229 -0.38 -14.03 16.41
CA GLN A 229 -0.11 -13.43 17.72
C GLN A 229 1.10 -12.49 17.65
N VAL A 230 1.03 -11.34 18.34
CA VAL A 230 2.16 -10.42 18.49
C VAL A 230 3.13 -10.94 19.54
N ILE A 231 4.39 -11.06 19.18
CA ILE A 231 5.49 -11.46 20.06
C ILE A 231 5.93 -10.26 20.87
N ARG A 232 5.74 -10.37 22.19
CA ARG A 232 6.04 -9.32 23.15
C ARG A 232 6.76 -9.90 24.37
N GLU A 233 7.79 -9.20 24.83
CA GLU A 233 8.58 -9.60 26.00
C GLU A 233 7.79 -9.46 27.31
N ASP A 234 6.79 -8.57 27.34
CA ASP A 234 5.91 -8.38 28.51
C ASP A 234 5.16 -9.67 28.88
N ILE A 235 4.90 -10.54 27.90
CA ILE A 235 4.25 -11.85 28.06
C ILE A 235 5.29 -13.00 28.09
N GLY A 236 6.58 -12.69 27.95
CA GLY A 236 7.66 -13.67 27.96
C GLY A 236 7.83 -14.45 26.64
N LEU A 237 7.23 -13.99 25.55
CA LEU A 237 7.39 -14.60 24.23
C LEU A 237 8.66 -14.07 23.55
N ASN A 238 9.60 -14.97 23.27
CA ASN A 238 10.83 -14.69 22.52
C ASN A 238 10.91 -15.58 21.27
N LEU A 239 11.76 -15.21 20.31
CA LEU A 239 11.93 -15.93 19.04
C LEU A 239 12.26 -17.41 19.24
N ASP A 240 13.03 -17.72 20.26
CA ASP A 240 13.45 -19.08 20.60
C ASP A 240 12.31 -19.99 21.08
N THR A 241 11.21 -19.39 21.55
CA THR A 241 10.07 -20.09 22.15
C THR A 241 8.86 -20.19 21.23
N ILE A 242 8.94 -19.63 20.03
CA ILE A 242 7.82 -19.60 19.08
C ILE A 242 7.71 -20.95 18.39
N THR A 243 6.50 -21.49 18.38
CA THR A 243 6.14 -22.63 17.54
C THR A 243 5.47 -22.15 16.25
N LEU A 244 5.57 -22.93 15.18
CA LEU A 244 4.93 -22.64 13.90
C LEU A 244 3.40 -22.45 14.05
N ASP A 245 2.79 -23.11 15.04
CA ASP A 245 1.36 -22.98 15.36
C ASP A 245 0.94 -21.58 15.85
N MET A 246 1.90 -20.77 16.34
CA MET A 246 1.66 -19.38 16.75
C MET A 246 1.75 -18.40 15.59
N LEU A 247 2.28 -18.85 14.45
CA LEU A 247 2.38 -18.07 13.23
C LEU A 247 1.18 -18.39 12.35
N PHE A 248 0.62 -17.38 11.71
CA PHE A 248 -0.57 -17.56 10.88
C PHE A 248 -0.27 -17.34 9.41
N THR A 249 -0.99 -18.06 8.57
CA THR A 249 -0.86 -18.02 7.12
C THR A 249 -2.07 -17.31 6.52
N THR A 250 -1.86 -16.31 5.68
CA THR A 250 -2.94 -15.71 4.88
C THR A 250 -2.90 -16.25 3.46
N LYS A 251 -3.93 -16.00 2.65
CA LYS A 251 -3.94 -16.48 1.25
C LYS A 251 -2.87 -15.80 0.39
N MET A 252 -2.73 -14.48 0.50
CA MET A 252 -1.81 -13.72 -0.33
C MET A 252 -1.49 -12.37 0.32
N VAL A 253 -0.26 -11.93 0.11
CA VAL A 253 0.21 -10.60 0.45
C VAL A 253 0.86 -9.97 -0.75
N THR A 254 0.46 -8.74 -1.03
CA THR A 254 1.02 -7.95 -2.12
C THR A 254 1.61 -6.68 -1.56
N HIS A 255 2.82 -6.36 -2.00
CA HIS A 255 3.56 -5.24 -1.43
C HIS A 255 4.45 -4.51 -2.43
N THR A 256 4.56 -3.19 -2.31
CA THR A 256 5.43 -2.34 -3.15
C THR A 256 6.26 -1.42 -2.26
N LYS A 257 7.31 -0.80 -2.81
CA LYS A 257 8.21 0.10 -2.08
C LYS A 257 7.49 1.32 -1.47
N HIS A 258 6.54 1.86 -2.23
CA HIS A 258 5.80 3.07 -1.88
C HIS A 258 4.37 2.76 -1.45
N HIS A 259 3.83 1.62 -1.88
CA HIS A 259 2.46 1.25 -1.61
C HIS A 259 2.33 0.41 -0.35
N PRO A 260 1.20 0.58 0.35
CA PRO A 260 0.92 -0.15 1.58
C PRO A 260 0.98 -1.67 1.46
N LEU A 261 1.25 -2.37 2.58
CA LEU A 261 1.07 -3.81 2.68
C LEU A 261 -0.42 -4.15 2.58
N LYS A 262 -0.79 -4.95 1.58
CA LYS A 262 -2.16 -5.46 1.42
C LYS A 262 -2.23 -6.87 1.97
N VAL A 263 -3.13 -7.09 2.92
CA VAL A 263 -3.28 -8.37 3.61
C VAL A 263 -4.72 -8.85 3.50
N LYS A 264 -4.90 -10.06 2.96
CA LYS A 264 -6.20 -10.75 2.90
C LYS A 264 -6.47 -11.39 4.26
N SER A 265 -7.66 -11.18 4.84
CA SER A 265 -7.99 -11.71 6.17
C SER A 265 -7.98 -13.24 6.17
N GLY A 266 -7.43 -13.80 7.25
CA GLY A 266 -7.49 -15.22 7.58
C GLY A 266 -8.05 -15.47 8.98
N GLY A 267 -8.30 -14.40 9.74
CA GLY A 267 -8.78 -14.44 11.13
C GLY A 267 -10.26 -14.82 11.26
N LYS A 268 -10.67 -15.20 12.47
CA LYS A 268 -12.07 -15.50 12.79
C LYS A 268 -12.87 -14.19 12.94
N ASN A 269 -14.01 -14.08 12.24
CA ASN A 269 -14.88 -12.90 12.28
C ASN A 269 -15.25 -12.45 13.71
N VAL A 270 -15.34 -13.37 14.67
CA VAL A 270 -15.65 -13.04 16.07
C VAL A 270 -14.58 -12.15 16.74
N ALA A 271 -13.29 -12.40 16.47
CA ALA A 271 -12.19 -11.63 17.05
C ALA A 271 -12.11 -10.22 16.45
N ILE A 272 -12.43 -10.11 15.16
CA ILE A 272 -12.52 -8.83 14.43
C ILE A 272 -13.67 -7.98 15.01
N VAL A 273 -14.87 -8.56 15.15
CA VAL A 273 -16.04 -7.86 15.71
C VAL A 273 -15.79 -7.42 17.15
N SER A 274 -15.15 -8.26 17.97
CA SER A 274 -14.79 -7.89 19.35
C SER A 274 -13.81 -6.70 19.39
N SER A 275 -12.83 -6.66 18.48
CA SER A 275 -11.88 -5.56 18.39
C SER A 275 -12.56 -4.26 17.95
N MET A 276 -13.48 -4.34 16.99
CA MET A 276 -14.28 -3.19 16.57
C MET A 276 -15.13 -2.62 17.71
N ALA A 277 -15.75 -3.48 18.52
CA ALA A 277 -16.52 -3.06 19.69
C ALA A 277 -15.64 -2.34 20.73
N GLN A 278 -14.43 -2.84 20.98
CA GLN A 278 -13.48 -2.17 21.89
C GLN A 278 -13.03 -0.80 21.37
N ILE A 279 -12.87 -0.64 20.05
CA ILE A 279 -12.52 0.65 19.44
C ILE A 279 -13.68 1.64 19.60
N LEU A 280 -14.93 1.20 19.38
CA LEU A 280 -16.12 2.04 19.57
C LEU A 280 -16.28 2.50 21.01
N GLU A 281 -16.13 1.62 21.99
CA GLU A 281 -16.19 1.98 23.41
C GLU A 281 -15.12 3.01 23.79
N ARG A 282 -13.90 2.86 23.24
CA ARG A 282 -12.82 3.84 23.45
C ARG A 282 -13.09 5.18 22.78
N MET A 283 -13.82 5.21 21.67
CA MET A 283 -14.24 6.46 21.03
C MET A 283 -15.23 7.22 21.91
N GLU A 284 -16.17 6.53 22.57
CA GLU A 284 -17.15 7.15 23.47
C GLU A 284 -16.52 7.75 24.74
N ILE A 285 -15.44 7.13 25.23
CA ILE A 285 -14.72 7.58 26.44
C ILE A 285 -13.65 8.63 26.11
N SER A 286 -13.29 8.79 24.83
CA SER A 286 -12.25 9.72 24.39
C SER A 286 -12.66 11.17 24.65
N SER A 287 -11.76 11.94 25.26
CA SER A 287 -11.96 13.37 25.55
C SER A 287 -11.31 14.30 24.53
N THR A 288 -10.54 13.77 23.57
CA THR A 288 -9.83 14.57 22.57
C THR A 288 -10.27 14.25 21.15
N ASN A 289 -10.50 15.30 20.35
CA ASN A 289 -10.81 15.19 18.92
C ASN A 289 -9.67 14.49 18.14
N TYR A 290 -8.44 14.58 18.63
CA TYR A 290 -7.29 13.91 18.03
C TYR A 290 -7.39 12.40 18.16
N ASP A 291 -7.70 11.89 19.36
CA ASP A 291 -7.82 10.45 19.59
C ASP A 291 -9.04 9.87 18.89
N GLU A 292 -10.15 10.60 18.86
CA GLU A 292 -11.37 10.21 18.15
C GLU A 292 -11.13 10.05 16.64
N ALA A 293 -10.51 11.05 15.99
CA ALA A 293 -10.18 10.98 14.56
C ALA A 293 -9.25 9.79 14.24
N LYS A 294 -8.40 9.41 15.18
CA LYS A 294 -7.44 8.32 15.02
C LYS A 294 -8.04 6.94 15.28
N LEU A 295 -8.96 6.82 16.22
CA LEU A 295 -9.74 5.61 16.44
C LEU A 295 -10.72 5.40 15.28
N ALA A 296 -11.34 6.48 14.76
CA ALA A 296 -12.15 6.43 13.55
C ALA A 296 -11.36 5.91 12.35
N ALA A 297 -10.15 6.45 12.10
CA ALA A 297 -9.29 5.97 11.02
C ALA A 297 -8.88 4.49 11.17
N ARG A 298 -8.79 3.99 12.41
CA ARG A 298 -8.48 2.59 12.71
C ARG A 298 -9.72 1.71 12.50
N LEU A 299 -10.90 2.19 12.89
CA LEU A 299 -12.17 1.53 12.64
C LEU A 299 -12.46 1.40 11.13
N THR A 300 -12.22 2.46 10.35
CA THR A 300 -12.33 2.41 8.88
C THR A 300 -11.46 1.29 8.31
N LYS A 301 -10.25 1.09 8.83
CA LYS A 301 -9.38 0.02 8.34
C LYS A 301 -9.94 -1.38 8.59
N PHE A 302 -10.76 -1.55 9.64
CA PHE A 302 -11.48 -2.80 9.90
C PHE A 302 -12.75 -2.94 9.05
N THR A 303 -13.50 -1.85 8.84
CA THR A 303 -14.79 -1.86 8.13
C THR A 303 -14.67 -1.70 6.62
N GLY A 304 -13.57 -1.11 6.16
CA GLY A 304 -13.37 -0.70 4.76
C GLY A 304 -13.30 -1.87 3.79
N GLY A 305 -12.96 -3.07 4.28
CA GLY A 305 -12.74 -4.24 3.42
C GLY A 305 -11.66 -3.99 2.37
N ALA A 306 -11.25 -5.06 1.69
CA ALA A 306 -10.39 -4.96 0.52
C ALA A 306 -11.06 -5.73 -0.61
N GLN A 307 -11.68 -5.02 -1.54
CA GLN A 307 -12.27 -5.69 -2.69
C GLN A 307 -11.18 -6.08 -3.68
N VAL A 308 -11.30 -7.29 -4.19
CA VAL A 308 -10.40 -7.84 -5.19
C VAL A 308 -11.18 -7.95 -6.50
N THR A 309 -10.74 -7.22 -7.51
CA THR A 309 -11.24 -7.33 -8.87
C THR A 309 -10.30 -8.24 -9.65
N HIS A 310 -10.80 -9.40 -10.07
CA HIS A 310 -10.06 -10.35 -10.89
C HIS A 310 -10.26 -9.99 -12.36
N VAL A 311 -9.22 -9.51 -13.05
CA VAL A 311 -9.29 -9.13 -14.47
C VAL A 311 -8.99 -10.36 -15.33
N GLY A 312 -9.98 -10.79 -16.11
CA GLY A 312 -9.83 -11.86 -17.08
C GLY A 312 -9.60 -11.31 -18.49
N ALA A 313 -8.83 -12.04 -19.30
CA ALA A 313 -8.66 -11.72 -20.71
C ALA A 313 -8.41 -12.97 -21.56
N ALA A 314 -8.67 -12.85 -22.87
CA ALA A 314 -8.46 -13.94 -23.84
C ALA A 314 -6.99 -14.28 -24.10
N SER A 315 -6.05 -13.42 -23.70
CA SER A 315 -4.61 -13.67 -23.80
C SER A 315 -3.85 -12.96 -22.68
N GLU A 316 -2.70 -13.52 -22.31
CA GLU A 316 -1.83 -12.99 -21.25
C GLU A 316 -1.36 -11.56 -21.55
N VAL A 317 -1.07 -11.26 -22.81
CA VAL A 317 -0.67 -9.90 -23.24
C VAL A 317 -1.80 -8.90 -23.02
N VAL A 318 -3.03 -9.26 -23.37
CA VAL A 318 -4.21 -8.39 -23.16
C VAL A 318 -4.50 -8.25 -21.67
N MET A 319 -4.34 -9.32 -20.88
CA MET A 319 -4.50 -9.27 -19.42
C MET A 319 -3.54 -8.28 -18.78
N MET A 320 -2.26 -8.32 -19.17
CA MET A 320 -1.26 -7.38 -18.64
C MET A 320 -1.56 -5.92 -19.04
N VAL A 321 -2.09 -5.69 -20.24
CA VAL A 321 -2.48 -4.34 -20.70
C VAL A 321 -3.73 -3.85 -19.98
N SER A 322 -4.72 -4.71 -19.73
CA SER A 322 -5.94 -4.33 -19.00
C SER A 322 -5.72 -4.14 -17.50
N LYS A 323 -4.69 -4.76 -16.93
CA LYS A 323 -4.29 -4.60 -15.53
C LYS A 323 -3.46 -3.33 -15.27
N ALA A 324 -2.68 -2.89 -16.26
CA ALA A 324 -1.79 -1.73 -16.18
C ALA A 324 -2.56 -0.41 -16.29
#